data_AF-T1I366-F1
#
_entry.id   AF-T1I366-F1
#
_cell.length_a   1.000
_cell.length_b   1.000
_cell.length_c   1.000
_cell.angle_alpha   90.00
_cell.angle_beta   90.00
_cell.angle_gamma   90.00
#
_symmetry.space_group_name_H-M   'P 1'
#
loop_
_entity.id
_entity.type
_entity.pdbx_description
1 polymer ?
#
loop_
_entity_poly.entity_id
_entity_poly.type
_entity_poly.pdbx_seq_one_letter_code
_entity_poly.pdbx_strand_id
1 'polypeptide(L)'
;MGGETHQLLVEEVVVFECLKEIILEDLGTNIIIINEKLCKLINNFEEKNIPRKSLLLKIIIVYKHKVKMPRSKIGRKRPPVNSNAIEEAMAAVTTNSENKISLREACKIYKVSLATLSRHLKVFKESGAENFKYSTNYTVKRVFDDTEELSLVDYIKTIAKMQYGLSKKGVRELAYKYAVAKKKNSNNMGAMKNCW
;
A
#
# COMPACT_ATOMS: atom_id res chain seq x y z
N MET A 1 -52.71 -15.29 6.19
CA MET A 1 -51.49 -15.49 5.38
C MET A 1 -50.45 -14.43 5.74
N GLY A 2 -49.76 -14.59 6.87
CA GLY A 2 -48.78 -13.59 7.35
C GLY A 2 -47.63 -14.19 8.17
N GLY A 3 -47.35 -15.49 8.00
CA GLY A 3 -46.35 -16.21 8.79
C GLY A 3 -44.94 -16.25 8.18
N GLU A 4 -44.79 -16.10 6.87
CA GLU A 4 -43.51 -16.40 6.19
C GLU A 4 -42.49 -15.25 6.23
N THR A 5 -42.94 -14.00 6.35
CA THR A 5 -42.03 -12.84 6.35
C THR A 5 -41.35 -12.60 7.71
N HIS A 6 -41.98 -13.01 8.81
CA HIS A 6 -41.39 -12.90 10.15
C HIS A 6 -40.31 -13.97 10.42
N GLN A 7 -40.44 -15.16 9.84
CA GLN A 7 -39.46 -16.23 9.99
C GLN A 7 -38.09 -15.86 9.38
N LEU A 8 -38.10 -15.22 8.19
CA LEU A 8 -36.90 -14.81 7.47
C LEU A 8 -36.11 -13.69 8.18
N LEU A 9 -36.81 -12.76 8.84
CA LEU A 9 -36.15 -11.67 9.59
C LEU A 9 -35.48 -12.17 10.87
N VAL A 10 -36.05 -13.18 11.53
CA VAL A 10 -35.44 -13.80 12.72
C VAL A 10 -34.17 -14.57 12.35
N GLU A 11 -34.16 -15.25 11.19
CA GLU A 11 -32.98 -15.95 10.69
C GLU A 11 -31.83 -15.00 10.30
N GLU A 12 -32.11 -13.84 9.71
CA GLU A 12 -31.07 -12.85 9.37
C GLU A 12 -30.40 -12.24 10.62
N VAL A 13 -31.16 -12.00 11.69
CA VAL A 13 -30.62 -11.44 12.95
C VAL A 13 -29.70 -12.44 13.65
N VAL A 14 -30.08 -13.72 13.71
CA VAL A 14 -29.28 -14.78 14.35
C VAL A 14 -27.95 -15.00 13.63
N VAL A 15 -27.94 -14.99 12.30
CA VAL A 15 -26.71 -15.10 11.49
C VAL A 15 -25.76 -13.93 11.77
N PHE A 16 -26.30 -12.72 11.96
CA PHE A 16 -25.51 -11.51 12.19
C PHE A 16 -24.88 -11.47 13.59
N GLU A 17 -25.56 -12.00 14.60
CA GLU A 17 -25.03 -12.10 15.97
C GLU A 17 -23.93 -13.16 16.07
N CYS A 18 -24.13 -14.34 15.51
CA CYS A 18 -23.10 -15.39 15.49
C CYS A 18 -21.84 -14.95 14.71
N LEU A 19 -22.00 -14.15 13.64
CA LEU A 19 -20.86 -13.59 12.90
C LEU A 19 -20.09 -12.53 13.70
N LYS A 20 -20.75 -11.79 14.62
CA LYS A 20 -20.08 -10.81 15.48
C LYS A 20 -19.20 -11.48 16.54
N GLU A 21 -19.63 -12.62 17.10
CA GLU A 21 -18.85 -13.37 18.09
C GLU A 21 -17.53 -13.90 17.52
N ILE A 22 -17.53 -14.36 16.26
CA ILE A 22 -16.31 -14.84 15.56
C ILE A 22 -15.30 -13.70 15.31
N ILE A 23 -15.78 -12.47 15.07
CA ILE A 23 -14.93 -11.34 14.69
C ILE A 23 -14.11 -10.80 15.89
N LEU A 24 -14.60 -10.93 17.12
CA LEU A 24 -13.97 -10.35 18.32
C LEU A 24 -12.82 -11.20 18.88
N GLU A 25 -12.88 -12.53 18.76
CA GLU A 25 -11.83 -13.42 19.27
C GLU A 25 -10.66 -13.62 18.29
N ASP A 26 -10.90 -13.45 16.99
CA ASP A 26 -9.96 -13.90 15.95
C ASP A 26 -9.03 -12.79 15.39
N LEU A 27 -8.94 -11.62 16.06
CA LEU A 27 -7.96 -10.57 15.71
C LEU A 27 -6.49 -10.99 15.94
N GLY A 28 -6.24 -12.21 16.45
CA GLY A 28 -4.91 -12.76 16.69
C GLY A 28 -4.69 -14.24 16.33
N THR A 29 -5.65 -14.95 15.71
CA THR A 29 -5.55 -16.41 15.50
C THR A 29 -5.13 -16.84 14.09
N ASN A 30 -4.45 -17.99 14.05
CA ASN A 30 -3.84 -18.61 12.88
C ASN A 30 -4.91 -19.07 11.86
N ILE A 31 -4.66 -18.90 10.56
CA ILE A 31 -5.62 -19.15 9.46
C ILE A 31 -6.25 -20.56 9.52
N ILE A 32 -5.52 -21.53 10.05
CA ILE A 32 -5.96 -22.93 10.20
C ILE A 32 -7.09 -23.05 11.23
N ILE A 33 -7.01 -22.31 12.34
CA ILE A 33 -8.01 -22.34 13.43
C ILE A 33 -9.32 -21.69 12.94
N ILE A 34 -9.21 -20.63 12.15
CA ILE A 34 -10.36 -19.96 11.52
C ILE A 34 -11.09 -20.93 10.58
N ASN A 35 -10.36 -21.74 9.81
CA ASN A 35 -10.96 -22.75 8.93
C ASN A 35 -11.69 -23.85 9.71
N GLU A 36 -11.15 -24.35 10.82
CA GLU A 36 -11.85 -25.34 11.65
C GLU A 36 -13.10 -24.79 12.31
N LYS A 37 -13.05 -23.56 12.85
CA LYS A 37 -14.22 -22.89 13.44
C LYS A 37 -15.31 -22.66 12.38
N LEU A 38 -14.93 -22.22 11.17
CA LEU A 38 -15.85 -22.07 10.04
C LEU A 38 -16.49 -23.40 9.64
N CYS A 39 -15.72 -24.50 9.56
CA CYS A 39 -16.26 -25.81 9.25
C CYS A 39 -17.28 -26.29 10.30
N LYS A 40 -17.02 -26.07 11.59
CA LYS A 40 -17.98 -26.40 12.67
C LYS A 40 -19.27 -25.58 12.57
N LEU A 41 -19.16 -24.30 12.24
CA LEU A 41 -20.32 -23.43 12.03
C LEU A 41 -21.14 -23.85 10.81
N ILE A 42 -20.48 -24.20 9.71
CA ILE A 42 -21.15 -24.70 8.49
C ILE A 42 -21.94 -25.97 8.81
N ASN A 43 -21.38 -26.90 9.57
CA ASN A 43 -22.05 -28.14 9.98
C ASN A 43 -23.29 -27.87 10.87
N ASN A 44 -23.19 -26.95 11.84
CA ASN A 44 -24.32 -26.55 12.68
C ASN A 44 -25.45 -25.85 11.89
N PHE A 45 -25.14 -25.28 10.73
CA PHE A 45 -26.13 -24.65 9.85
C PHE A 45 -26.84 -25.66 8.92
N GLU A 46 -26.27 -26.85 8.68
CA GLU A 46 -26.92 -27.90 7.88
C GLU A 46 -28.22 -28.40 8.53
N GLU A 47 -28.34 -28.34 9.86
CA GLU A 47 -29.54 -28.72 10.62
C GLU A 47 -30.73 -27.75 10.43
N LYS A 48 -30.49 -26.53 9.93
CA LYS A 48 -31.52 -25.46 9.80
C LYS A 48 -32.04 -25.23 8.38
N ASN A 49 -31.64 -26.05 7.41
CA ASN A 49 -32.19 -26.10 6.04
C ASN A 49 -32.17 -24.76 5.24
N ILE A 50 -31.17 -23.89 5.48
CA ILE A 50 -31.01 -22.60 4.78
C ILE A 50 -30.26 -22.79 3.44
N PRO A 51 -30.66 -22.16 2.32
CA PRO A 51 -30.05 -22.37 1.01
C PRO A 51 -28.58 -21.90 0.94
N ARG A 52 -27.67 -22.88 0.86
CA ARG A 52 -26.19 -22.73 0.92
C ARG A 52 -25.59 -21.70 -0.04
N LYS A 53 -26.21 -21.45 -1.20
CA LYS A 53 -25.60 -20.62 -2.26
C LYS A 53 -25.53 -19.13 -1.90
N SER A 54 -26.52 -18.57 -1.22
CA SER A 54 -26.54 -17.13 -0.93
C SER A 54 -25.59 -16.75 0.21
N LEU A 55 -25.49 -17.60 1.24
CA LEU A 55 -24.59 -17.43 2.38
C LEU A 55 -23.13 -17.62 1.99
N LEU A 56 -22.80 -18.68 1.24
CA LEU A 56 -21.43 -18.91 0.77
C LEU A 56 -20.93 -17.76 -0.12
N LEU A 57 -21.79 -17.21 -1.00
CA LEU A 57 -21.41 -16.04 -1.80
C LEU A 57 -21.14 -14.81 -0.92
N LYS A 58 -22.00 -14.52 0.06
CA LYS A 58 -21.83 -13.39 0.99
C LYS A 58 -20.53 -13.53 1.80
N ILE A 59 -20.23 -14.72 2.32
CA ILE A 59 -18.99 -15.02 3.06
C ILE A 59 -17.75 -14.84 2.16
N ILE A 60 -17.75 -15.41 0.95
CA ILE A 60 -16.64 -15.30 0.00
C ILE A 60 -16.37 -13.83 -0.38
N ILE A 61 -17.40 -13.02 -0.59
CA ILE A 61 -17.28 -11.59 -0.91
C ILE A 61 -16.64 -10.82 0.26
N VAL A 62 -17.07 -11.08 1.49
CA VAL A 62 -16.52 -10.43 2.69
C VAL A 62 -15.06 -10.81 2.91
N TYR A 63 -14.69 -12.08 2.71
CA TYR A 63 -13.30 -12.53 2.84
C TYR A 63 -12.39 -11.98 1.73
N LYS A 64 -12.86 -11.91 0.48
CA LYS A 64 -12.09 -11.30 -0.63
C LYS A 64 -11.78 -9.82 -0.40
N HIS A 65 -12.67 -9.07 0.24
CA HIS A 65 -12.45 -7.65 0.51
C HIS A 65 -11.48 -7.37 1.68
N LYS A 66 -11.23 -8.33 2.58
CA LYS A 66 -10.39 -8.14 3.78
C LYS A 66 -8.97 -8.70 3.67
N VAL A 67 -8.72 -9.70 2.82
CA VAL A 67 -7.37 -10.26 2.64
C VAL A 67 -6.57 -9.39 1.68
N LYS A 68 -5.63 -8.60 2.21
CA LYS A 68 -4.66 -7.83 1.40
C LYS A 68 -3.79 -8.82 0.62
N MET A 69 -4.13 -9.06 -0.64
CA MET A 69 -3.40 -9.99 -1.52
C MET A 69 -1.90 -9.68 -1.50
N PRO A 70 -1.05 -10.56 -0.94
CA PRO A 70 0.38 -10.32 -0.91
C PRO A 70 0.92 -10.42 -2.35
N ARG A 71 1.64 -9.38 -2.80
CA ARG A 71 2.18 -9.31 -4.17
C ARG A 71 3.04 -10.53 -4.53
N SER A 72 3.71 -11.13 -3.54
CA SER A 72 4.44 -12.38 -3.71
C SER A 72 3.83 -13.46 -2.80
N LYS A 73 3.70 -14.68 -3.32
CA LYS A 73 3.23 -15.86 -2.56
C LYS A 73 4.03 -16.11 -1.26
N ILE A 74 5.30 -15.70 -1.23
CA ILE A 74 6.26 -15.96 -0.13
C ILE A 74 6.48 -14.69 0.74
N GLY A 75 5.73 -13.60 0.49
CA GLY A 75 5.92 -12.34 1.22
C GLY A 75 7.27 -11.63 1.00
N ARG A 76 8.06 -12.01 -0.02
CA ARG A 76 9.33 -11.35 -0.34
C ARG A 76 9.10 -9.88 -0.69
N LYS A 77 9.76 -8.99 0.07
CA LYS A 77 9.80 -7.56 -0.20
C LYS A 77 10.96 -7.24 -1.15
N ARG A 78 10.80 -6.17 -1.94
CA ARG A 78 11.92 -5.64 -2.75
C ARG A 78 12.98 -5.08 -1.79
N PRO A 79 14.27 -5.40 -1.97
CA PRO A 79 15.31 -4.77 -1.16
C PRO A 79 15.33 -3.25 -1.41
N PRO A 80 15.70 -2.44 -0.39
CA PRO A 80 15.89 -1.02 -0.60
C PRO A 80 17.00 -0.77 -1.62
N VAL A 81 16.93 0.37 -2.30
CA VAL A 81 17.98 0.77 -3.24
C VAL A 81 19.22 1.17 -2.44
N ASN A 82 20.37 0.56 -2.73
CA ASN A 82 21.65 0.96 -2.16
C ASN A 82 22.24 2.10 -3.01
N SER A 83 22.16 3.34 -2.52
CA SER A 83 22.67 4.53 -3.21
C SER A 83 24.17 4.48 -3.45
N ASN A 84 24.93 4.10 -2.42
CA ASN A 84 26.39 4.09 -2.44
C ASN A 84 26.91 3.12 -3.49
N ALA A 85 26.31 1.92 -3.58
CA ALA A 85 26.67 0.93 -4.60
C ALA A 85 26.45 1.43 -6.04
N ILE A 86 25.45 2.30 -6.27
CA ILE A 86 25.21 2.90 -7.59
C ILE A 86 26.27 3.98 -7.88
N GLU A 87 26.58 4.81 -6.90
CA GLU A 87 27.58 5.88 -7.03
C GLU A 87 28.98 5.31 -7.27
N GLU A 88 29.40 4.32 -6.49
CA GLU A 88 30.69 3.63 -6.65
C GLU A 88 30.79 2.91 -8.01
N ALA A 89 29.72 2.21 -8.43
CA ALA A 89 29.68 1.57 -9.74
C ALA A 89 29.77 2.58 -10.89
N MET A 90 29.14 3.74 -10.74
CA MET A 90 29.21 4.83 -11.71
C MET A 90 30.61 5.43 -11.77
N ALA A 91 31.26 5.66 -10.61
CA ALA A 91 32.62 6.15 -10.54
C ALA A 91 33.58 5.19 -11.25
N ALA A 92 33.52 3.88 -10.96
CA ALA A 92 34.38 2.87 -11.57
C ALA A 92 34.25 2.75 -13.11
N VAL A 93 33.07 3.05 -13.66
CA VAL A 93 32.82 3.03 -15.11
C VAL A 93 33.24 4.35 -15.78
N THR A 94 33.26 5.45 -15.04
CA THR A 94 33.48 6.79 -15.59
C THR A 94 34.94 7.23 -15.47
N THR A 95 35.69 6.71 -14.51
CA THR A 95 37.11 7.01 -14.34
C THR A 95 37.90 6.76 -15.63
N ASN A 96 38.65 7.77 -16.08
CA ASN A 96 39.55 7.72 -17.24
C ASN A 96 40.91 7.07 -16.92
N SER A 97 40.97 6.19 -15.92
CA SER A 97 42.18 5.46 -15.56
C SER A 97 42.36 4.23 -16.44
N GLU A 98 43.59 3.70 -16.51
CA GLU A 98 43.90 2.45 -17.22
C GLU A 98 43.07 1.26 -16.71
N ASN A 99 42.65 1.29 -15.44
CA ASN A 99 41.80 0.28 -14.80
C ASN A 99 40.30 0.59 -14.93
N LYS A 100 39.86 1.03 -16.11
CA LYS A 100 38.43 1.26 -16.38
C LYS A 100 37.69 -0.07 -16.48
N ILE A 101 36.68 -0.23 -15.63
CA ILE A 101 35.87 -1.46 -15.59
C ILE A 101 34.71 -1.36 -16.59
N SER A 102 34.39 -2.48 -17.24
CA SER A 102 33.24 -2.54 -18.16
C SER A 102 31.91 -2.41 -17.39
N LEU A 103 30.86 -1.88 -18.03
CA LEU A 103 29.53 -1.72 -17.41
C LEU A 103 29.00 -3.04 -16.82
N ARG A 104 29.22 -4.16 -17.52
CA ARG A 104 28.77 -5.50 -17.09
C ARG A 104 29.56 -6.02 -15.90
N GLU A 105 30.84 -5.70 -15.83
CA GLU A 105 31.72 -6.13 -14.74
C GLU A 105 31.46 -5.31 -13.47
N ALA A 106 31.26 -4.00 -13.59
CA ALA A 106 30.79 -3.16 -12.49
C ALA A 106 29.46 -3.69 -11.92
N CYS A 107 28.53 -4.12 -12.78
CA CYS A 107 27.27 -4.72 -12.32
C CYS A 107 27.47 -6.00 -11.50
N LYS A 108 28.48 -6.82 -11.83
CA LYS A 108 28.80 -8.04 -11.08
C LYS A 108 29.41 -7.72 -9.72
N ILE A 109 30.34 -6.78 -9.67
CA ILE A 109 31.06 -6.37 -8.45
C ILE A 109 30.09 -5.72 -7.45
N TYR A 110 29.38 -4.68 -7.89
CA TYR A 110 28.51 -3.87 -7.04
C TYR A 110 27.09 -4.42 -6.90
N LYS A 111 26.77 -5.55 -7.56
CA LYS A 111 25.45 -6.20 -7.54
C LYS A 111 24.29 -5.28 -7.93
N VAL A 112 24.55 -4.35 -8.86
CA VAL A 112 23.55 -3.44 -9.43
C VAL A 112 23.06 -4.00 -10.76
N SER A 113 21.77 -3.81 -11.07
CA SER A 113 21.23 -4.26 -12.36
C SER A 113 21.78 -3.43 -13.52
N LEU A 114 22.03 -4.09 -14.66
CA LEU A 114 22.52 -3.45 -15.88
C LEU A 114 21.61 -2.31 -16.36
N ALA A 115 20.29 -2.53 -16.28
CA ALA A 115 19.30 -1.54 -16.66
C ALA A 115 19.38 -0.27 -15.80
N THR A 116 19.59 -0.44 -14.50
CA THR A 116 19.78 0.70 -13.57
C THR A 116 21.02 1.49 -13.94
N LEU A 117 22.17 0.83 -14.06
CA LEU A 117 23.44 1.51 -14.30
C LEU A 117 23.46 2.20 -15.67
N SER A 118 22.94 1.53 -16.71
CA SER A 118 22.81 2.10 -18.06
C SER A 118 21.94 3.36 -18.08
N ARG A 119 20.78 3.32 -17.40
CA ARG A 119 19.89 4.49 -17.27
C ARG A 119 20.62 5.68 -16.63
N HIS A 120 21.34 5.44 -15.53
CA HIS A 120 22.05 6.50 -14.82
C HIS A 120 23.23 7.05 -15.63
N LEU A 121 23.95 6.18 -16.36
CA LEU A 121 25.03 6.59 -17.24
C LEU A 121 24.55 7.44 -18.41
N LYS A 122 23.39 7.13 -18.98
CA LYS A 122 22.78 7.97 -20.02
C LYS A 122 22.46 9.37 -19.49
N VAL A 123 21.74 9.45 -18.37
CA VAL A 123 21.38 10.74 -17.74
C VAL A 123 22.63 11.53 -17.33
N PHE A 124 23.65 10.86 -16.82
CA PHE A 124 24.91 11.50 -16.43
C PHE A 124 25.62 12.15 -17.63
N LYS A 125 25.74 11.42 -18.74
CA LYS A 125 26.31 11.95 -19.98
C LYS A 125 25.52 13.13 -20.54
N GLU A 126 24.20 13.10 -20.43
CA GLU A 126 23.32 14.20 -20.85
C GLU A 126 23.44 15.43 -19.94
N SER A 127 23.73 15.23 -18.65
CA SER A 127 23.80 16.32 -17.66
C SER A 127 25.09 17.13 -17.71
N GLY A 128 26.19 16.56 -18.24
CA GLY A 128 27.50 17.22 -18.27
C GLY A 128 28.14 17.48 -16.91
N ALA A 129 27.60 16.90 -15.82
CA ALA A 129 28.14 17.06 -14.48
C ALA A 129 29.50 16.34 -14.33
N GLU A 130 30.41 16.90 -13.53
CA GLU A 130 31.72 16.30 -13.28
C GLU A 130 31.63 15.02 -12.43
N ASN A 131 30.73 15.02 -11.44
CA ASN A 131 30.58 13.94 -10.47
C ASN A 131 29.16 13.40 -10.46
N PHE A 132 29.01 12.08 -10.50
CA PHE A 132 27.72 11.42 -10.40
C PHE A 132 27.28 11.34 -8.92
N LYS A 133 26.11 11.89 -8.61
CA LYS A 133 25.45 11.73 -7.31
C LYS A 133 24.06 11.11 -7.52
N TYR A 134 23.79 10.02 -6.83
CA TYR A 134 22.49 9.37 -6.89
C TYR A 134 21.47 10.19 -6.09
N SER A 135 20.52 10.79 -6.80
CA SER A 135 19.40 11.47 -6.18
C SER A 135 18.07 10.94 -6.72
N THR A 136 17.11 10.76 -5.82
CA THR A 136 15.73 10.46 -6.16
C THR A 136 15.01 11.76 -6.48
N ASN A 137 14.42 11.85 -7.67
CA ASN A 137 13.69 13.04 -8.09
C ASN A 137 12.25 13.05 -7.50
N TYR A 138 12.13 13.25 -6.19
CA TYR A 138 10.84 13.43 -5.51
C TYR A 138 10.29 14.85 -5.71
N THR A 139 11.16 15.81 -6.00
CA THR A 139 10.83 17.24 -6.16
C THR A 139 9.88 17.49 -7.31
N VAL A 140 10.01 16.78 -8.44
CA VAL A 140 9.11 16.95 -9.60
C VAL A 140 7.64 16.66 -9.30
N LYS A 141 7.35 15.84 -8.27
CA LYS A 141 5.98 15.51 -7.86
C LYS A 141 5.53 16.23 -6.59
N ARG A 142 6.36 17.14 -6.06
CA ARG A 142 6.01 17.91 -4.86
C ARG A 142 4.91 18.90 -5.20
N VAL A 143 3.83 18.88 -4.42
CA VAL A 143 2.68 19.80 -4.60
C VAL A 143 2.81 20.98 -3.64
N PHE A 144 3.15 20.69 -2.38
CA PHE A 144 3.29 21.68 -1.33
C PHE A 144 4.74 22.11 -1.16
N ASP A 145 4.95 23.32 -0.67
CA ASP A 145 6.26 23.75 -0.22
C ASP A 145 6.50 23.33 1.23
N ASP A 146 7.75 23.32 1.68
CA ASP A 146 8.10 22.79 3.00
C ASP A 146 7.35 23.51 4.13
N THR A 147 7.12 24.82 3.98
CA THR A 147 6.33 25.63 4.90
C THR A 147 4.84 25.26 4.90
N GLU A 148 4.30 24.91 3.74
CA GLU A 148 2.91 24.50 3.58
C GLU A 148 2.68 23.09 4.13
N GLU A 149 3.62 22.16 3.89
CA GLU A 149 3.58 20.83 4.47
C GLU A 149 3.64 20.89 5.99
N LEU A 150 4.53 21.73 6.55
CA LEU A 150 4.62 21.95 8.00
C LEU A 150 3.30 22.46 8.57
N SER A 151 2.71 23.49 7.94
CA SER A 151 1.41 24.03 8.37
C SER A 151 0.30 22.97 8.35
N LEU A 152 0.25 22.13 7.31
CA LEU A 152 -0.73 21.06 7.20
C LEU A 152 -0.51 19.96 8.26
N VAL A 153 0.75 19.59 8.51
CA VAL A 153 1.13 18.61 9.53
C VAL A 153 0.73 19.10 10.93
N ASP A 154 0.99 20.36 11.24
CA ASP A 154 0.66 20.93 12.53
C ASP A 154 -0.85 20.99 12.74
N TYR A 155 -1.61 21.34 11.70
CA TYR A 155 -3.07 21.30 11.74
C TYR A 155 -3.62 19.87 11.93
N ILE A 156 -3.02 18.85 11.31
CA ILE A 156 -3.42 17.45 11.53
C ILE A 156 -3.12 17.03 12.97
N LYS A 157 -1.97 17.44 13.53
CA LYS A 157 -1.60 17.17 14.93
C LYS A 157 -2.55 17.84 15.92
N THR A 158 -3.00 19.08 15.67
CA THR A 158 -3.95 19.76 16.55
C THR A 158 -5.31 19.04 16.53
N ILE A 159 -5.82 18.68 15.35
CA ILE A 159 -7.07 17.90 15.24
C ILE A 159 -6.95 16.57 15.97
N ALA A 160 -5.82 15.87 15.85
CA ALA A 160 -5.60 14.59 16.52
C ALA A 160 -5.56 14.70 18.06
N LYS A 161 -5.27 15.90 18.59
CA LYS A 161 -5.36 16.17 20.04
C LYS A 161 -6.77 16.55 20.48
N MET A 162 -7.54 17.23 19.62
CA MET A 162 -8.89 17.72 19.95
C MET A 162 -9.98 16.67 19.76
N GLN A 163 -9.83 15.85 18.72
CA GLN A 163 -10.75 14.78 18.33
C GLN A 163 -9.88 13.56 18.02
N TYR A 164 -10.43 12.35 17.95
CA TYR A 164 -9.71 11.07 17.71
C TYR A 164 -8.89 10.98 16.39
N GLY A 165 -8.58 12.12 15.76
CA GLY A 165 -7.81 12.26 14.53
C GLY A 165 -8.68 12.20 13.29
N LEU A 166 -8.07 12.55 12.18
CA LEU A 166 -8.65 12.32 10.86
C LEU A 166 -8.29 10.92 10.38
N SER A 167 -9.25 10.22 9.77
CA SER A 167 -8.96 9.02 9.00
C SER A 167 -8.05 9.36 7.81
N LYS A 168 -7.33 8.36 7.26
CA LYS A 168 -6.49 8.55 6.07
C LYS A 168 -7.24 9.18 4.88
N LYS A 169 -8.54 8.89 4.74
CA LYS A 169 -9.40 9.50 3.74
C LYS A 169 -9.62 10.99 4.04
N GLY A 170 -9.97 11.31 5.28
CA GLY A 170 -10.15 12.70 5.73
C GLY A 170 -8.89 13.55 5.59
N VAL A 171 -7.71 13.01 5.90
CA VAL A 171 -6.43 13.72 5.69
C VAL A 171 -6.21 14.04 4.21
N ARG A 172 -6.51 13.13 3.29
CA ARG A 172 -6.40 13.36 1.84
C ARG A 172 -7.39 14.40 1.35
N GLU A 173 -8.63 14.36 1.82
CA GLU A 173 -9.65 15.37 1.49
C GLU A 173 -9.26 16.75 2.00
N LEU A 174 -8.72 16.83 3.22
CA LEU A 174 -8.20 18.07 3.80
C LEU A 174 -7.04 18.63 2.97
N ALA A 175 -6.03 17.82 2.67
CA ALA A 175 -4.90 18.22 1.83
C ALA A 175 -5.35 18.70 0.45
N TYR A 176 -6.35 18.03 -0.14
CA TYR A 176 -6.91 18.41 -1.43
C TYR A 176 -7.61 19.77 -1.36
N LYS A 177 -8.47 19.98 -0.37
CA LYS A 177 -9.14 21.27 -0.15
C LYS A 177 -8.13 22.40 0.06
N TYR A 178 -7.06 22.12 0.81
CA TYR A 178 -5.96 23.07 1.03
C TYR A 178 -5.24 23.44 -0.28
N ALA A 179 -4.90 22.45 -1.12
CA ALA A 179 -4.28 22.69 -2.43
C ALA A 179 -5.18 23.50 -3.37
N VAL A 180 -6.48 23.19 -3.40
CA VAL A 180 -7.48 23.91 -4.21
C VAL A 180 -7.61 25.37 -3.75
N ALA A 181 -7.67 25.61 -2.44
CA ALA A 181 -7.72 26.96 -1.88
C ALA A 181 -6.47 27.78 -2.24
N LYS A 182 -5.31 27.13 -2.34
CA LYS A 182 -4.04 27.72 -2.77
C LYS A 182 -3.86 27.80 -4.29
N LYS A 183 -4.84 27.38 -5.09
CA LYS A 183 -4.81 27.36 -6.56
C LYS A 183 -3.60 26.61 -7.15
N LYS A 184 -3.08 25.59 -6.47
CA LYS A 184 -1.97 24.80 -7.01
C LYS A 184 -2.45 23.90 -8.16
N ASN A 185 -1.69 23.87 -9.26
CA ASN A 185 -2.11 23.35 -10.55
C ASN A 185 -2.59 21.89 -10.54
N SER A 186 -3.68 21.66 -11.26
CA SER A 186 -4.44 20.41 -11.38
C SER A 186 -3.78 19.30 -12.18
N ASN A 187 -2.68 19.58 -12.89
CA ASN A 187 -1.96 18.58 -13.67
C ASN A 187 -1.24 17.51 -12.79
N ASN A 188 -0.98 17.82 -11.52
CA ASN A 188 -0.41 16.88 -10.54
C ASN A 188 -1.43 16.30 -9.54
N MET A 189 -2.72 16.73 -9.57
CA MET A 189 -3.76 16.28 -8.62
C MET A 189 -4.16 14.80 -8.77
N GLY A 190 -3.86 14.17 -9.92
CA GLY A 190 -4.01 12.72 -10.10
C GLY A 190 -3.13 11.89 -9.14
N ALA A 191 -2.01 12.45 -8.66
CA ALA A 191 -1.12 11.79 -7.71
C ALA A 191 -1.76 11.62 -6.32
N MET A 192 -2.66 12.52 -5.89
CA MET A 192 -3.31 12.43 -4.58
C MET A 192 -4.33 11.30 -4.46
N LYS A 193 -4.82 10.77 -5.59
CA LYS A 193 -5.75 9.62 -5.59
C LYS A 193 -5.04 8.31 -5.22
N ASN A 194 -3.72 8.21 -5.50
CA ASN A 194 -2.96 6.95 -5.44
C ASN A 194 -1.68 7.01 -4.58
N CYS A 195 -1.31 8.18 -4.06
CA CYS A 195 -0.22 8.34 -3.11
C CYS A 195 -0.82 8.49 -1.70
N TRP A 196 -0.26 7.75 -0.73
CA TRP A 196 -0.63 7.61 0.70
C TRP A 196 -1.72 6.57 1.03
#